data_AF-A0A848FHX3-F1
#
_entry.id   AF-A0A848FHX3-F1
#
_cell.length_a   1.000
_cell.length_b   1.000
_cell.length_c   1.000
_cell.angle_alpha   90.00
_cell.angle_beta   90.00
_cell.angle_gamma   90.00
#
_symmetry.space_group_name_H-M   'P 1'
#
loop_
_entity.id
_entity.type
_entity.pdbx_description
1 polymer ?
#
loop_
_entity_poly.entity_id
_entity_poly.type
_entity_poly.pdbx_seq_one_letter_code
_entity_poly.pdbx_strand_id
1 'polypeptide(L)' 'MKKSLIEGVDFYYNEQGYVVLTEKFHLERGRCCGNGCKHCPYNYINVPEPRRTELLQKRNDNGQTN' A
#
# COMPACT_ATOMS: atom_id res chain seq x y z
N MET A 1 -9.23 -13.80 16.61
CA MET A 1 -8.15 -13.16 17.41
C MET A 1 -7.96 -11.74 16.88
N LYS A 2 -7.97 -10.71 17.74
CA LYS A 2 -7.59 -9.34 17.34
C LYS A 2 -6.08 -9.31 17.18
N LYS A 3 -5.59 -9.17 15.95
CA LYS A 3 -4.16 -8.92 15.71
C LYS A 3 -3.83 -7.51 16.20
N SER A 4 -2.85 -7.38 17.08
CA SER A 4 -2.27 -6.09 17.44
C SER A 4 -1.32 -5.64 16.33
N LEU A 5 -1.44 -4.39 15.91
CA LEU A 5 -0.55 -3.80 14.91
C LEU A 5 0.70 -3.26 15.61
N ILE A 6 1.86 -3.53 15.02
CA ILE A 6 3.16 -3.11 15.54
C ILE A 6 3.69 -1.97 14.68
N GLU A 7 3.94 -0.81 15.29
CA GLU A 7 4.57 0.33 14.62
C GLU A 7 6.01 -0.03 14.16
N GLY A 8 6.40 0.43 12.98
CA GLY A 8 7.64 0.06 12.29
C GLY A 8 7.57 -1.27 11.54
N VAL A 9 6.57 -2.13 11.82
CA VAL A 9 6.42 -3.45 11.19
C VAL A 9 5.18 -3.49 10.31
N ASP A 10 4.00 -3.25 10.88
CA ASP A 10 2.72 -3.26 10.18
C ASP A 10 2.37 -1.88 9.60
N PHE A 11 2.84 -0.81 10.24
CA PHE A 11 2.59 0.57 9.83
C PHE A 11 3.67 1.52 10.35
N TYR A 12 3.74 2.72 9.80
CA TYR A 12 4.54 3.83 10.33
C TYR A 12 3.82 5.16 10.10
N TYR A 13 4.21 6.21 10.82
CA TYR A 13 3.76 7.57 10.55
C TYR A 13 4.68 8.25 9.54
N ASN A 14 4.12 8.80 8.47
CA ASN A 14 4.90 9.61 7.54
C ASN A 14 5.13 11.03 8.12
N GLU A 15 5.93 11.83 7.42
CA GLU A 15 6.28 13.21 7.82
C GLU A 15 5.05 14.14 7.99
N GLN A 16 3.92 13.78 7.36
CA GLN A 16 2.67 14.52 7.49
C GLN A 16 1.78 14.00 8.64
N GLY A 17 2.25 13.02 9.42
CA GLY A 17 1.50 12.41 10.53
C GLY A 17 0.44 11.39 10.10
N TYR A 18 0.43 10.96 8.83
CA TYR A 18 -0.49 9.93 8.35
C TYR A 18 0.06 8.53 8.59
N VAL A 19 -0.84 7.61 8.96
CA VAL A 19 -0.53 6.18 9.07
C VAL A 19 -0.35 5.57 7.69
N VAL A 20 0.83 5.02 7.44
CA VAL A 20 1.16 4.29 6.22
C VAL A 20 1.35 2.81 6.57
N LEU A 21 0.45 1.97 6.05
CA LEU A 21 0.53 0.53 6.20
C LEU A 21 1.66 -0.04 5.33
N THR A 22 2.44 -0.95 5.89
CA THR A 22 3.56 -1.58 5.19
C THR A 22 3.08 -2.70 4.27
N GLU A 23 3.98 -3.14 3.37
CA GLU A 23 3.73 -4.31 2.54
C GLU A 23 3.47 -5.57 3.38
N LYS A 24 4.21 -5.75 4.48
CA LYS A 24 4.05 -6.89 5.40
C LYS A 24 2.62 -6.99 5.94
N PHE A 25 2.07 -5.87 6.43
CA PHE A 25 0.68 -5.84 6.89
C PHE A 25 -0.30 -6.28 5.79
N HIS A 26 -0.07 -5.84 4.54
CA HIS A 26 -0.91 -6.21 3.41
C HIS A 26 -0.75 -7.70 3.01
N LEU A 27 0.46 -8.26 3.12
CA LEU A 27 0.70 -9.69 2.92
C LEU A 27 -0.01 -10.54 3.97
N GLU A 28 0.07 -10.17 5.25
CA GLU A 28 -0.62 -10.87 6.33
C GLU A 28 -2.15 -10.73 6.26
N ARG A 29 -2.66 -9.62 5.72
CA ARG A 29 -4.08 -9.47 5.38
C ARG A 29 -4.53 -10.45 4.29
N GLY A 30 -3.59 -10.92 3.45
CA GLY A 30 -3.83 -11.97 2.45
C GLY A 30 -4.67 -11.56 1.24
N ARG A 31 -5.07 -10.28 1.11
CA ARG A 31 -5.84 -9.81 -0.04
C ARG A 31 -5.69 -8.31 -0.30
N CYS A 32 -5.84 -7.92 -1.58
CA CYS A 32 -5.97 -6.53 -1.96
C CYS A 32 -7.26 -5.92 -1.38
N CYS A 33 -7.15 -4.75 -0.76
CA CYS A 33 -8.28 -4.06 -0.13
C CYS A 33 -9.06 -3.12 -1.07
N GLY A 34 -8.54 -2.83 -2.26
CA GLY A 34 -9.18 -1.93 -3.23
C GLY A 34 -8.98 -0.43 -2.98
N ASN A 35 -8.19 -0.04 -1.97
CA ASN A 35 -8.01 1.37 -1.60
C ASN A 35 -6.85 2.10 -2.31
N GLY A 36 -6.03 1.40 -3.09
CA GLY A 36 -4.88 2.01 -3.76
C GLY A 36 -3.74 2.40 -2.83
N CYS A 37 -3.39 1.54 -1.86
CA CYS A 37 -2.35 1.81 -0.85
C CYS A 37 -0.94 1.89 -1.48
N LYS A 38 -0.07 2.76 -0.94
CA LYS A 38 1.31 2.96 -1.43
C LYS A 38 2.11 1.66 -1.57
N HIS A 39 2.07 0.81 -0.54
CA HIS A 39 2.83 -0.44 -0.45
C HIS A 39 2.01 -1.68 -0.86
N CYS A 40 1.12 -1.56 -1.85
CA CYS A 40 0.28 -2.69 -2.26
C CYS A 40 1.11 -3.81 -2.94
N PRO A 41 1.19 -5.04 -2.38
CA PRO A 41 1.91 -6.15 -3.01
C PRO A 41 1.12 -6.82 -4.14
N TYR A 42 -0.18 -6.51 -4.28
CA TYR A 42 -1.10 -7.21 -5.17
C TYR A 42 -1.38 -6.45 -6.48
N ASN A 43 -0.50 -5.54 -6.90
CA ASN A 43 -0.65 -4.74 -8.13
C ASN A 43 -2.04 -4.13 -8.30
N TYR A 44 -2.62 -3.67 -7.19
CA TYR A 44 -3.92 -3.00 -7.15
C TYR A 44 -5.08 -3.80 -7.77
N ILE A 45 -5.02 -5.14 -7.75
CA ILE A 45 -6.01 -6.00 -8.46
C ILE A 45 -7.48 -5.71 -8.14
N ASN A 46 -7.80 -5.29 -6.91
CA ASN A 46 -9.17 -4.96 -6.49
C ASN A 46 -9.49 -3.46 -6.55
N VAL A 47 -8.60 -2.63 -7.09
CA VAL A 47 -8.88 -1.21 -7.33
C VAL A 47 -9.59 -1.10 -8.69
N PRO A 48 -10.73 -0.39 -8.78
CA PRO A 48 -11.43 -0.22 -10.06
C PRO A 48 -10.66 0.70 -11.02
N GLU A 49 -10.89 0.51 -12.31
CA GLU A 49 -10.43 1.44 -13.36
C GLU A 49 -11.21 2.75 -13.32
N PRO A 50 -10.60 3.89 -13.73
CA PRO A 50 -9.24 4.03 -14.27
C PRO A 50 -8.13 4.10 -13.20
N ARG A 51 -8.52 4.14 -11.93
CA ARG A 51 -7.59 4.40 -10.81
C ARG A 51 -6.50 3.34 -10.68
N ARG A 52 -6.78 2.07 -10.97
CA ARG A 52 -5.76 1.02 -10.95
C ARG A 52 -4.66 1.27 -11.97
N THR A 53 -5.00 1.57 -13.23
CA THR A 53 -4.01 1.89 -14.26
C THR A 53 -3.16 3.11 -13.85
N GLU A 54 -3.79 4.17 -13.35
CA GLU A 54 -3.09 5.36 -12.87
C GLU A 54 -2.08 5.06 -11.75
N LEU A 55 -2.44 4.19 -10.80
CA LEU A 55 -1.57 3.81 -9.68
C LEU A 55 -0.39 2.95 -10.13
N LEU A 56 -0.61 2.04 -11.09
CA LEU A 56 0.46 1.23 -11.67
C LEU A 56 1.46 2.11 -12.43
N GLN A 57 0.97 3.08 -13.22
CA GLN A 57 1.82 4.03 -13.92
C GLN A 57 2.65 4.87 -12.94
N LYS A 58 2.01 5.48 -11.94
CA LYS A 58 2.70 6.25 -10.89
C LYS A 58 3.77 5.45 -10.16
N ARG A 59 3.56 4.15 -9.92
CA ARG A 59 4.58 3.29 -9.28
C ARG A 59 5.84 3.18 -10.14
N ASN A 60 5.68 3.08 -11.46
CA ASN A 60 6.80 3.00 -12.39
C ASN A 60 7.54 4.35 -12.51
N ASP A 61 6.80 5.46 -12.55
CA ASP A 61 7.37 6.81 -12.65
C ASP A 61 8.18 7.20 -11.40
N ASN A 62 7.74 6.80 -10.20
CA ASN A 62 8.48 7.05 -8.95
C ASN A 62 9.79 6.24 -8.83
N GLY A 63 10.06 5.30 -9.75
CA GLY A 63 11.35 4.64 -9.89
C GLY A 63 12.36 5.41 -10.74
N GLN A 64 12.00 6.61 -11.22
CA GLN A 64 12.80 7.45 -12.10
C GLN A 64 13.25 8.74 -11.40
N THR A 65 13.84 8.61 -10.20
CA THR A 65 14.80 9.62 -9.73
C THR A 65 16.13 9.35 -10.42
N ASN A 66 16.45 10.17 -11.42
CA ASN A 66 17.85 10.38 -11.85
C ASN A 66 18.68 10.87 -10.66
#